data_AF-A0A0B0MZG7-F1
#
_entry.id   AF-A0A0B0MZG7-F1
#
_cell.length_a   1.000
_cell.length_b   1.000
_cell.length_c   1.000
_cell.angle_alpha   90.00
_cell.angle_beta   90.00
_cell.angle_gamma   90.00
#
_symmetry.space_group_name_H-M   'P 1'
#
loop_
_entity.id
_entity.type
_entity.pdbx_description
1 polymer ?
#
loop_
_entity_poly.entity_id
_entity_poly.type
_entity_poly.pdbx_seq_one_letter_code
_entity_poly.pdbx_strand_id
1 'polypeptide(L)'
;MAFEWGNNHPQEAQAMGKAGSKFIEETLTIQNVYDYMFHLLNEYSKLLKFKPTIPSKAHRVCAESAACLQKGLWKDLMVQSMVKSPSHKLPCALPPPYEPQAIQASLDTKYKITRQVETRETEYWKKTKP
;
A
#
# COMPACT_ATOMS: atom_id res chain seq x y z
N MET A 1 -28.64 0.21 2.87
CA MET A 1 -27.23 -0.31 2.99
C MET A 1 -26.24 0.84 2.75
N ALA A 2 -24.90 0.66 2.81
CA ALA A 2 -23.87 1.72 2.87
C ALA A 2 -24.14 3.00 2.03
N PHE A 3 -24.61 2.86 0.79
CA PHE A 3 -25.02 3.98 -0.06
C PHE A 3 -26.16 4.83 0.54
N GLU A 4 -27.24 4.19 0.98
CA GLU A 4 -28.39 4.84 1.65
C GLU A 4 -27.97 5.49 2.97
N TRP A 5 -27.09 4.83 3.74
CA TRP A 5 -26.53 5.44 4.95
C TRP A 5 -25.73 6.69 4.60
N GLY A 6 -24.88 6.64 3.57
CA GLY A 6 -24.10 7.78 3.11
C GLY A 6 -24.95 8.95 2.64
N ASN A 7 -26.06 8.67 1.93
CA ASN A 7 -27.00 9.71 1.51
C ASN A 7 -27.72 10.36 2.70
N ASN A 8 -28.00 9.59 3.76
CA ASN A 8 -28.62 10.09 4.98
C ASN A 8 -27.62 10.73 5.97
N HIS A 9 -26.31 10.58 5.76
CA HIS A 9 -25.22 11.10 6.61
C HIS A 9 -24.16 11.84 5.77
N PRO A 10 -24.55 12.91 5.08
CA PRO A 10 -23.68 13.56 4.08
C PRO A 10 -22.44 14.20 4.71
N GLN A 11 -22.52 14.69 5.95
CA GLN A 11 -21.38 15.32 6.63
C GLN A 11 -20.32 14.28 7.00
N GLU A 12 -20.74 13.15 7.54
CA GLU A 12 -19.88 12.03 7.91
C GLU A 12 -19.26 11.39 6.66
N ALA A 13 -20.05 11.18 5.61
CA ALA A 13 -19.56 10.69 4.33
C ALA A 13 -18.48 11.63 3.74
N GLN A 14 -18.72 12.95 3.77
CA GLN A 14 -17.76 13.93 3.31
C GLN A 14 -16.49 13.95 4.19
N ALA A 15 -16.64 13.87 5.51
CA ALA A 15 -15.51 13.82 6.44
C ALA A 15 -14.62 12.59 6.19
N MET A 16 -15.22 11.42 5.98
CA MET A 16 -14.48 10.21 5.61
C MET A 16 -13.78 10.35 4.26
N GLY A 17 -14.46 10.90 3.25
CA GLY A 17 -13.86 11.18 1.94
C GLY A 17 -12.65 12.10 2.05
N LYS A 18 -12.77 13.22 2.78
CA LYS A 18 -11.67 14.17 3.02
C LYS A 18 -10.50 13.53 3.74
N ALA A 19 -10.76 12.72 4.77
CA ALA A 19 -9.73 11.99 5.50
C ALA A 19 -9.00 10.99 4.59
N GLY A 20 -9.73 10.27 3.73
CA GLY A 20 -9.17 9.37 2.75
C GLY A 20 -8.27 10.09 1.73
N SER A 21 -8.76 11.17 1.13
CA SER A 21 -7.96 11.97 0.19
C SER A 21 -6.69 12.53 0.83
N LYS A 22 -6.80 13.09 2.05
CA LYS A 22 -5.65 13.58 2.81
C LYS A 22 -4.60 12.50 3.05
N PHE A 23 -5.03 11.28 3.37
CA PHE A 23 -4.11 10.14 3.53
C PHE A 23 -3.39 9.79 2.24
N ILE A 24 -4.08 9.79 1.09
CA ILE A 24 -3.45 9.55 -0.21
C ILE A 24 -2.39 10.61 -0.50
N GLU A 25 -2.74 11.89 -0.30
CA GLU A 25 -1.86 13.02 -0.61
C GLU A 25 -0.64 13.11 0.31
N GLU A 26 -0.82 12.88 1.62
CA GLU A 26 0.24 13.08 2.60
C GLU A 26 1.03 11.80 2.91
N THR A 27 0.38 10.64 2.88
CA THR A 27 0.99 9.37 3.31
C THR A 27 1.34 8.45 2.15
N LEU A 28 0.49 8.31 1.11
CA LEU A 28 0.78 7.47 -0.06
C LEU A 28 1.54 8.22 -1.16
N THR A 29 2.55 8.98 -0.74
CA THR A 29 3.47 9.65 -1.67
C THR A 29 4.39 8.63 -2.33
N ILE A 30 4.86 8.93 -3.56
CA ILE A 30 5.85 8.09 -4.25
C ILE A 30 7.14 7.92 -3.44
N GLN A 31 7.52 8.93 -2.65
CA GLN A 31 8.64 8.82 -1.72
C GLN A 31 8.41 7.71 -0.70
N ASN A 32 7.25 7.69 -0.04
CA ASN A 32 6.93 6.66 0.95
C ASN A 32 6.79 5.27 0.32
N VAL A 33 6.33 5.18 -0.93
CA VAL A 33 6.31 3.91 -1.68
C VAL A 33 7.74 3.40 -1.90
N TYR A 34 8.67 4.25 -2.34
CA TYR A 34 10.06 3.85 -2.51
C TYR A 34 10.75 3.49 -1.21
N ASP A 35 10.50 4.26 -0.14
CA ASP A 35 11.02 3.95 1.20
C ASP A 35 10.50 2.58 1.67
N TYR A 36 9.21 2.31 1.49
CA TYR A 36 8.60 1.01 1.80
C TYR A 36 9.25 -0.13 1.00
N MET A 37 9.41 0.01 -0.33
CA MET A 37 10.05 -1.01 -1.16
C MET A 37 11.49 -1.28 -0.74
N PHE A 38 12.26 -0.23 -0.46
CA PHE A 38 13.64 -0.34 0.02
C PHE A 38 13.69 -1.13 1.33
N HIS A 39 12.85 -0.76 2.30
CA HIS A 39 12.78 -1.45 3.58
C HIS A 39 12.35 -2.91 3.45
N LEU A 40 11.33 -3.19 2.64
CA LEU A 40 10.84 -4.54 2.41
C LEU A 40 11.93 -5.46 1.86
N LEU A 41 12.63 -5.01 0.81
CA LEU A 41 13.71 -5.77 0.19
C LEU A 41 14.89 -5.95 1.15
N ASN A 42 15.23 -4.92 1.93
CA ASN A 42 16.31 -5.00 2.91
C ASN A 42 16.02 -6.01 4.02
N GLU A 43 14.84 -5.94 4.65
CA GLU A 43 14.45 -6.89 5.70
C GLU A 43 14.28 -8.31 5.14
N TYR A 44 13.69 -8.47 3.96
CA TYR A 44 13.55 -9.78 3.33
C TYR A 44 14.90 -10.42 3.00
N SER A 45 15.89 -9.62 2.59
CA SER A 45 17.23 -10.12 2.27
C SER A 45 17.91 -10.82 3.46
N LYS A 46 17.58 -10.40 4.69
CA LYS A 46 18.11 -11.01 5.93
C LYS A 46 17.58 -12.43 6.16
N LEU A 47 16.47 -12.80 5.54
CA LEU A 47 15.87 -14.13 5.65
C LEU A 47 16.50 -15.15 4.70
N LEU A 48 17.35 -14.70 3.77
CA LEU A 48 17.99 -15.56 2.79
C LEU A 48 18.98 -16.51 3.48
N LYS A 49 18.75 -17.82 3.32
CA LYS A 49 19.61 -18.89 3.87
C LYS A 49 20.72 -19.32 2.90
N PHE A 50 20.94 -18.56 1.82
CA PHE A 50 21.92 -18.84 0.79
C PHE A 50 22.56 -17.55 0.31
N LYS A 51 23.75 -17.66 -0.29
CA LYS A 51 24.42 -16.54 -0.95
C LYS A 51 23.85 -16.36 -2.36
N PRO A 52 23.21 -15.22 -2.68
CA PRO A 52 22.73 -14.96 -4.03
C PRO A 52 23.86 -15.02 -5.05
N THR A 53 23.61 -15.66 -6.19
CA THR A 53 24.53 -15.69 -7.34
C THR A 53 23.76 -15.22 -8.57
N ILE A 54 24.47 -14.61 -9.53
CA ILE A 54 23.84 -14.10 -10.75
C ILE A 54 23.63 -15.29 -11.71
N PRO A 55 22.39 -15.61 -12.10
CA PRO A 55 22.13 -16.68 -13.08
C PRO A 55 22.71 -16.34 -14.46
N SER A 56 23.15 -17.35 -15.22
CA SER A 56 23.74 -17.14 -16.57
C SER A 56 22.79 -16.49 -17.57
N LYS A 57 21.47 -16.64 -17.39
CA LYS A 57 20.42 -16.03 -18.22
C LYS A 57 19.92 -14.68 -17.68
N ALA A 58 20.52 -14.15 -16.61
CA ALA A 58 20.11 -12.87 -16.07
C ALA A 58 20.47 -11.73 -17.03
N HIS A 59 19.51 -10.85 -17.27
CA HIS A 59 19.72 -9.63 -18.04
C HIS A 59 19.90 -8.47 -17.07
N ARG A 60 20.93 -7.67 -17.27
CA ARG A 60 21.15 -6.46 -16.47
C ARG A 60 20.04 -5.46 -16.78
N VAL A 61 19.33 -5.03 -15.74
CA VAL A 61 18.41 -3.89 -15.80
C VAL A 61 19.11 -2.69 -15.14
N CYS A 62 19.45 -1.70 -15.95
CA CYS A 62 19.83 -0.34 -15.56
C CYS A 62 18.62 0.59 -15.65
N ALA A 63 18.61 1.70 -14.91
CA ALA A 63 17.51 2.67 -14.94
C ALA A 63 17.24 3.19 -16.36
N GLU A 64 18.30 3.41 -17.12
CA GLU A 64 18.29 3.77 -18.54
C GLU A 64 17.66 2.65 -19.39
N SER A 65 18.01 1.39 -19.11
CA SER A 65 17.51 0.24 -19.88
C SER A 65 16.04 -0.09 -19.57
N ALA A 66 15.57 0.19 -18.36
CA ALA A 66 14.18 -0.01 -17.96
C ALA A 66 13.25 0.90 -18.77
N ALA A 67 13.63 2.17 -18.95
CA ALA A 67 12.93 3.10 -19.83
C ALA A 67 13.11 2.76 -21.32
N CYS A 68 14.26 2.21 -21.73
CA CYS A 68 14.52 1.84 -23.13
C CYS A 68 13.58 0.76 -23.68
N LEU A 69 13.04 -0.11 -22.83
CA LEU A 69 12.06 -1.12 -23.24
C LEU A 69 10.66 -0.54 -23.49
N GLN A 70 10.41 0.70 -23.06
CA GLN A 70 9.11 1.37 -23.16
C GLN A 70 9.07 2.39 -24.30
N LYS A 71 7.87 2.70 -24.80
CA LYS A 71 7.64 3.66 -25.90
C LYS A 71 6.57 4.68 -25.53
N GLY A 72 6.61 5.83 -26.19
CA GLY A 72 5.63 6.91 -26.00
C GLY A 72 5.62 7.45 -24.58
N LEU A 73 4.43 7.83 -24.09
CA LEU A 73 4.22 8.48 -22.80
C LEU A 73 4.87 7.75 -21.61
N TRP A 74 4.86 6.42 -21.62
CA TRP A 74 5.47 5.62 -20.55
C TRP A 74 6.97 5.80 -20.47
N LYS A 75 7.65 5.91 -21.61
CA LYS A 75 9.09 6.20 -21.65
C LYS A 75 9.37 7.57 -21.06
N ASP A 76 8.61 8.58 -21.46
CA ASP A 76 8.80 9.95 -21.01
C ASP A 76 8.59 10.08 -19.50
N LEU A 77 7.52 9.47 -18.96
CA LEU A 77 7.25 9.44 -17.53
C LEU A 77 8.34 8.70 -16.75
N MET A 78 8.82 7.54 -17.25
CA MET A 78 9.90 6.80 -16.60
C MET A 78 11.19 7.63 -16.57
N VAL A 79 11.59 8.24 -17.69
CA VAL A 79 12.78 9.09 -17.76
C VAL A 79 12.65 10.31 -16.84
N GLN A 80 11.50 10.95 -16.79
CA GLN A 80 11.24 12.08 -15.87
C GLN A 80 11.32 11.66 -14.40
N SER A 81 10.88 10.44 -14.08
CA SER A 81 10.92 9.90 -12.72
C SER A 81 12.29 9.37 -12.29
N MET A 82 13.29 9.32 -13.20
CA MET A 82 14.62 8.81 -12.87
C MET A 82 15.29 9.67 -11.78
N VAL A 83 15.75 9.00 -10.72
CA VAL A 83 16.55 9.61 -9.66
C VAL A 83 17.90 10.05 -10.24
N LYS A 84 18.15 11.37 -10.26
CA LYS A 84 19.37 11.96 -10.84
C LYS A 84 20.55 12.02 -9.88
N SER A 85 20.27 11.98 -8.58
CA SER A 85 21.27 12.03 -7.52
C SER A 85 20.77 11.28 -6.29
N PRO A 86 21.66 10.73 -5.46
CA PRO A 86 21.29 10.19 -4.16
C PRO A 86 20.51 11.23 -3.35
N SER A 87 19.55 10.77 -2.55
CA SER A 87 18.84 11.63 -1.61
C SER A 87 19.82 12.19 -0.58
N HIS A 88 19.72 13.50 -0.29
CA HIS A 88 20.43 14.11 0.84
C HIS A 88 19.77 13.80 2.19
N LYS A 89 18.56 13.22 2.17
CA LYS A 89 17.88 12.74 3.37
C LYS A 89 18.34 11.33 3.67
N LEU A 90 18.60 11.05 4.94
CA LEU A 90 18.83 9.69 5.41
C LEU A 90 17.59 8.83 5.12
N PRO A 91 17.77 7.51 4.84
CA PRO A 91 16.65 6.58 4.80
C PRO A 91 15.81 6.71 6.06
N CYS A 92 14.49 6.60 5.94
CA CYS A 92 13.65 6.64 7.12
C CYS A 92 13.95 5.43 8.03
N ALA A 93 13.69 5.59 9.32
CA ALA A 93 13.80 4.48 10.26
C ALA A 93 12.46 3.74 10.26
N LEU A 94 12.50 2.42 10.04
CA LEU A 94 11.33 1.60 10.28
C LEU A 94 10.92 1.72 11.75
N PRO A 95 9.61 1.85 12.04
CA PRO A 95 9.15 1.66 13.40
C PRO A 95 9.53 0.25 13.87
N PRO A 96 9.66 0.04 15.19
CA PRO A 96 9.91 -1.29 15.73
C PRO A 96 8.83 -2.27 15.25
N PRO A 97 9.18 -3.55 15.05
CA PRO A 97 8.21 -4.57 14.67
C PRO A 97 7.03 -4.58 15.64
N TYR A 98 5.83 -4.81 15.12
CA TYR A 98 4.67 -5.01 15.99
C TYR A 98 4.86 -6.27 16.84
N GLU A 99 4.59 -6.14 18.14
CA GLU A 99 4.55 -7.29 19.02
C GLU A 99 3.51 -8.31 18.53
N PRO A 100 3.79 -9.63 18.58
CA PRO A 100 2.86 -10.66 18.12
C PRO A 100 1.45 -10.53 18.72
N GLN A 101 1.36 -10.06 19.97
CA GLN A 101 0.09 -9.81 20.66
C GLN A 101 -0.70 -8.65 20.03
N ALA A 102 -0.02 -7.57 19.62
CA ALA A 102 -0.65 -6.44 18.95
C ALA A 102 -1.18 -6.82 17.56
N ILE A 103 -0.41 -7.66 16.85
CA ILE A 103 -0.85 -8.22 15.56
C ILE A 103 -2.10 -9.08 15.77
N GLN A 104 -2.10 -9.98 16.75
CA GLN A 104 -3.23 -10.85 17.05
C GLN A 104 -4.48 -10.04 17.44
N ALA A 105 -4.33 -9.05 18.34
CA ALA A 105 -5.44 -8.19 18.74
C ALA A 105 -6.05 -7.42 17.56
N SER A 106 -5.21 -6.98 16.61
CA SER A 106 -5.66 -6.33 15.38
C SER A 106 -6.44 -7.28 14.48
N LEU A 107 -5.98 -8.52 14.33
CA LEU A 107 -6.67 -9.56 13.56
C LEU A 107 -8.01 -9.94 14.19
N ASP A 108 -8.06 -10.11 15.51
CA ASP A 108 -9.28 -10.44 16.24
C ASP A 108 -10.31 -9.32 16.11
N THR A 109 -9.85 -8.07 16.23
CA THR A 109 -10.69 -6.88 16.02
C THR A 109 -11.26 -6.85 14.60
N LYS A 110 -10.41 -7.09 13.59
CA LYS A 110 -10.84 -7.18 12.19
C LYS A 110 -11.90 -8.26 12.00
N TYR A 111 -11.69 -9.46 12.53
CA TYR A 111 -12.65 -10.55 12.41
C TYR A 111 -13.98 -10.22 13.09
N LYS A 112 -13.93 -9.65 14.31
CA LYS A 112 -15.12 -9.22 15.04
C LYS A 112 -15.93 -8.18 14.25
N ILE A 113 -15.28 -7.16 13.71
CA ILE A 113 -15.95 -6.12 12.92
C ILE A 113 -16.54 -6.72 11.64
N THR A 114 -15.78 -7.57 10.94
CA THR A 114 -16.23 -8.22 9.70
C THR A 114 -17.52 -9.00 9.94
N ARG A 115 -17.54 -9.84 10.99
CA ARG A 115 -18.73 -10.61 11.37
C ARG A 115 -19.94 -9.72 11.72
N GLN A 116 -19.71 -8.60 12.40
CA GLN A 116 -20.77 -7.64 12.71
C GLN A 116 -21.36 -7.02 11.45
N VAL A 117 -20.50 -6.65 10.48
CA VAL A 117 -20.95 -6.12 9.19
C VAL A 117 -21.78 -7.17 8.46
N GLU A 118 -21.26 -8.37 8.24
CA GLU A 118 -21.96 -9.47 7.54
C GLU A 118 -23.33 -9.79 8.16
N THR A 119 -23.42 -9.76 9.50
CA THR A 119 -24.69 -9.96 10.22
C THR A 119 -25.70 -8.86 9.88
N ARG A 120 -25.26 -7.59 9.95
CA ARG A 120 -26.12 -6.43 9.61
C ARG A 120 -26.55 -6.45 8.15
N GLU A 121 -25.67 -6.85 7.24
CA GLU A 121 -26.01 -7.01 5.82
C GLU A 121 -27.09 -8.09 5.65
N THR A 122 -26.91 -9.25 6.28
CA THR A 122 -27.88 -10.34 6.24
C THR A 122 -29.25 -9.92 6.77
N GLU A 123 -29.28 -9.21 7.90
CA GLU A 123 -30.52 -8.69 8.48
C GLU A 123 -31.21 -7.67 7.57
N TYR A 124 -30.46 -6.75 6.97
CA TYR A 124 -30.99 -5.77 6.02
C TYR A 124 -31.63 -6.46 4.81
N TRP A 125 -30.94 -7.43 4.21
CA TRP A 125 -31.44 -8.19 3.06
C TRP A 125 -32.64 -9.09 3.39
N LYS A 126 -32.75 -9.60 4.62
CA LYS A 126 -33.96 -10.31 5.07
C LYS A 126 -35.19 -9.39 5.16
N LYS A 127 -35.00 -8.14 5.58
CA LYS A 127 -36.08 -7.15 5.73
C LYS A 127 -36.55 -6.52 4.40
N THR A 128 -35.70 -6.57 3.38
CA THR A 128 -35.95 -5.97 2.06
C THR A 128 -36.40 -6.97 1.00
N LYS A 129 -36.45 -8.28 1.33
CA LYS A 129 -37.12 -9.28 0.50
C LYS A 129 -38.65 -9.07 0.60
N PRO A 130 -39.37 -9.08 -0.54
CA PRO A 130 -40.83 -9.01 -0.54
C PRO A 130 -41.46 -10.22 0.16
#